data_AF-A0A6G1E4P4-F1
#
_entry.id   AF-A0A6G1E4P4-F1
#
_cell.length_a   1.000
_cell.length_b   1.000
_cell.length_c   1.000
_cell.angle_alpha   90.00
_cell.angle_beta   90.00
_cell.angle_gamma   90.00
#
_symmetry.space_group_name_H-M   'P 1'
#
loop_
_entity.id
_entity.type
_entity.pdbx_description
1 polymer ?
#
loop_
_entity_poly.entity_id
_entity_poly.type
_entity_poly.pdbx_seq_one_letter_code
_entity_poly.pdbx_strand_id
1 'polypeptide(L)'
;MNQVIQPFDSAKFNFTKVNPEEVIFAFEEAQNDSEKYFDNVPHAVAYSPSAILINVSPIGYCHVLLIPRIQDCLSQRVDKESFLLAMYVAREARNPFFRVGYNSLGGFATINHLHFQAYYLKVQLQYPVEKAPMEKLTTVGNGVSIIQLVDYPVSGFVFEGGACLEDLSDVVSKVCIFMQENNRPFNVLISESGKRVSLLPQSGSSVAIWC
;
A
#
# COMPACT_ATOMS: atom_id res chain seq x y z
N MET A 1 -1.37 25.61 2.32
CA MET A 1 -1.84 24.40 3.03
C MET A 1 -1.29 23.19 2.30
N ASN A 2 -0.68 22.24 3.00
CA ASN A 2 -0.19 21.01 2.37
C ASN A 2 -1.41 20.16 1.97
N GLN A 3 -1.54 19.87 0.67
CA GLN A 3 -2.63 19.07 0.11
C GLN A 3 -2.24 17.60 0.04
N VAL A 4 -3.15 16.70 0.38
CA VAL A 4 -2.98 15.24 0.26
C VAL A 4 -2.98 14.82 -1.21
N ILE A 5 -3.80 15.47 -2.04
CA ILE A 5 -3.82 15.23 -3.49
C ILE A 5 -3.06 16.37 -4.17
N GLN A 6 -2.05 16.01 -4.95
CA GLN A 6 -1.26 16.94 -5.75
C GLN A 6 -1.05 16.35 -7.14
N PRO A 7 -1.06 17.15 -8.21
CA PRO A 7 -0.74 16.66 -9.55
C PRO A 7 0.69 16.09 -9.58
N PHE A 8 0.90 15.05 -10.38
CA PHE A 8 2.23 14.53 -10.64
C PHE A 8 3.11 15.63 -11.24
N ASP A 9 4.39 15.64 -10.86
CA ASP A 9 5.37 16.62 -11.30
C ASP A 9 6.61 15.89 -11.84
N SER A 10 6.74 15.88 -13.16
CA SER A 10 7.83 15.20 -13.85
C SER A 10 9.19 15.86 -13.61
N ALA A 11 9.24 17.12 -13.18
CA ALA A 11 10.49 17.81 -12.86
C ALA A 11 11.10 17.31 -11.54
N LYS A 12 10.27 16.92 -10.58
CA LYS A 12 10.71 16.33 -9.30
C LYS A 12 11.21 14.90 -9.48
N PHE A 13 11.85 14.37 -8.43
CA PHE A 13 12.20 12.96 -8.38
C PHE A 13 10.95 12.09 -8.49
N ASN A 14 11.05 11.03 -9.29
CA ASN A 14 10.00 10.03 -9.45
C ASN A 14 10.62 8.71 -9.94
N PHE A 15 9.90 7.61 -9.77
CA PHE A 15 10.43 6.27 -10.01
C PHE A 15 10.75 5.92 -11.48
N THR A 16 10.38 6.73 -12.49
CA THR A 16 10.85 6.48 -13.87
C THR A 16 12.34 6.81 -14.05
N LYS A 17 12.96 7.45 -13.05
CA LYS A 17 14.35 7.92 -13.05
C LYS A 17 15.30 7.04 -12.22
N VAL A 18 14.84 5.92 -11.67
CA VAL A 18 15.69 5.03 -10.87
C VAL A 18 16.73 4.31 -11.74
N ASN A 19 17.81 3.83 -11.13
CA ASN A 19 18.74 2.96 -11.82
C ASN A 19 18.01 1.64 -12.20
N PRO A 20 18.09 1.15 -13.45
CA PRO A 20 17.53 -0.14 -13.83
C PRO A 20 17.94 -1.31 -12.92
N GLU A 21 19.13 -1.27 -12.32
CA GLU A 21 19.59 -2.28 -11.36
C GLU A 21 18.81 -2.28 -10.04
N GLU A 22 18.07 -1.21 -9.74
CA GLU A 22 17.16 -1.15 -8.59
C GLU A 22 15.83 -1.88 -8.86
N VAL A 23 15.51 -2.22 -10.11
CA VAL A 23 14.28 -2.93 -10.48
C VAL A 23 14.50 -4.43 -10.29
N ILE A 24 13.78 -5.05 -9.35
CA ILE A 24 13.88 -6.50 -9.11
C ILE A 24 13.12 -7.26 -10.19
N PHE A 25 11.88 -6.86 -10.44
CA PHE A 25 11.06 -7.38 -11.54
C PHE A 25 9.89 -6.44 -11.84
N ALA A 26 9.34 -6.59 -13.05
CA ALA A 26 8.10 -5.96 -13.47
C ALA A 26 7.05 -7.03 -13.76
N PHE A 27 5.78 -6.70 -13.58
CA PHE A 27 4.68 -7.64 -13.72
C PHE A 27 3.38 -6.92 -14.14
N GLU A 28 2.48 -7.70 -14.72
CA GLU A 28 1.16 -7.27 -15.17
C GLU A 28 0.15 -8.40 -14.94
N GLU A 29 -1.14 -8.07 -15.04
CA GLU A 29 -2.20 -9.06 -14.95
C GLU A 29 -2.13 -10.02 -16.15
N ALA A 30 -2.24 -11.33 -15.89
CA ALA A 30 -2.19 -12.33 -16.94
C ALA A 30 -3.47 -12.25 -17.80
N GLN A 31 -3.32 -12.11 -19.12
CA GLN A 31 -4.47 -12.07 -20.05
C GLN A 31 -5.21 -13.41 -20.19
N ASN A 32 -4.58 -14.51 -19.77
CA ASN A 32 -5.14 -15.86 -19.67
C ASN A 32 -4.53 -16.50 -18.43
N ASP A 33 -5.21 -17.45 -17.76
CA ASP A 33 -4.79 -18.15 -16.52
C ASP A 33 -3.42 -18.89 -16.57
N SER A 34 -2.60 -18.63 -17.57
CA SER A 34 -1.20 -19.03 -17.67
C SER A 34 -0.27 -17.91 -17.18
N GLU A 35 0.39 -18.14 -16.05
CA GLU A 35 1.56 -17.36 -15.64
C GLU A 35 2.69 -17.55 -16.68
N LYS A 36 3.33 -16.46 -17.09
CA LYS A 36 4.46 -16.48 -18.03
C LYS A 36 5.59 -15.62 -17.47
N TYR A 37 6.77 -16.21 -17.39
CA TYR A 37 7.99 -15.50 -17.08
C TYR A 37 8.70 -15.14 -18.38
N PHE A 38 9.15 -13.90 -18.48
CA PHE A 38 9.86 -13.42 -19.65
C PHE A 38 11.20 -12.83 -19.24
N ASP A 39 12.28 -13.46 -19.70
CA ASP A 39 13.63 -12.91 -19.55
C ASP A 39 13.91 -11.83 -20.61
N ASN A 40 14.57 -10.75 -20.19
CA ASN A 40 15.08 -9.70 -21.08
C ASN A 40 14.01 -9.10 -22.03
N VAL A 41 12.78 -8.93 -21.55
CA VAL A 41 11.73 -8.25 -22.33
C VAL A 41 12.24 -6.86 -22.73
N PRO A 42 12.25 -6.51 -24.04
CA PRO A 42 12.57 -5.16 -24.45
C PRO A 42 11.68 -4.17 -23.69
N HIS A 43 12.26 -3.09 -23.16
CA HIS A 43 11.52 -2.01 -22.47
C HIS A 43 10.35 -1.41 -23.28
N ALA A 44 10.21 -1.79 -24.55
CA ALA A 44 9.14 -1.44 -25.46
C ALA A 44 8.01 -2.49 -25.45
N VAL A 45 7.22 -2.54 -24.38
CA VAL A 45 5.85 -3.05 -24.47
C VAL A 45 4.91 -1.97 -23.88
N ALA A 46 3.91 -1.60 -24.67
CA ALA A 46 3.06 -0.41 -24.55
C ALA A 46 2.10 -0.40 -23.34
N TYR A 47 2.40 -1.07 -22.23
CA TYR A 47 1.43 -1.36 -21.17
C TYR A 47 1.78 -0.85 -19.77
N SER A 48 2.89 -0.12 -19.58
CA SER A 48 3.24 0.51 -18.29
C SER A 48 3.11 -0.48 -17.12
N PRO A 49 4.04 -1.44 -16.99
CA PRO A 49 3.89 -2.51 -16.01
C PRO A 49 3.98 -1.99 -14.58
N SER A 50 3.49 -2.78 -13.64
CA SER A 50 3.79 -2.56 -12.22
C SER A 50 5.17 -3.14 -11.91
N ALA A 51 5.88 -2.54 -10.96
CA ALA A 51 7.26 -2.92 -10.67
C ALA A 51 7.53 -3.05 -9.17
N ILE A 52 8.39 -4.01 -8.80
CA ILE A 52 8.99 -4.11 -7.48
C ILE A 52 10.43 -3.59 -7.57
N LEU A 53 10.72 -2.53 -6.82
CA LEU A 53 12.02 -1.87 -6.78
C LEU A 53 12.68 -2.07 -5.41
N ILE A 54 14.00 -2.10 -5.36
CA ILE A 54 14.77 -2.02 -4.12
C ILE A 54 14.58 -0.61 -3.54
N ASN A 55 14.23 -0.52 -2.25
CA ASN A 55 14.31 0.77 -1.57
C ASN A 55 15.77 1.07 -1.20
N VAL A 56 16.37 2.06 -1.84
CA VAL A 56 17.76 2.49 -1.58
C VAL A 56 17.98 3.11 -0.19
N SER A 57 16.90 3.37 0.56
CA SER A 57 16.92 3.80 1.95
C SER A 57 16.07 2.85 2.81
N PRO A 58 16.54 1.61 3.02
CA PRO A 58 15.76 0.59 3.70
C PRO A 58 15.56 0.92 5.19
N ILE A 59 14.34 0.72 5.70
CA ILE A 59 14.01 0.84 7.14
C ILE A 59 13.84 -0.52 7.81
N GLY A 60 13.87 -1.59 7.01
CA GLY A 60 13.66 -2.97 7.42
C GLY A 60 14.31 -3.94 6.44
N TYR A 61 14.34 -5.21 6.81
CA TYR A 61 14.91 -6.26 5.96
C TYR A 61 14.07 -6.46 4.70
N CYS A 62 14.75 -6.57 3.54
CA CYS A 62 14.12 -6.67 2.23
C CYS A 62 13.09 -5.55 1.97
N HIS A 63 13.47 -4.30 2.28
CA HIS A 63 12.62 -3.15 1.96
C HIS A 63 12.59 -2.88 0.46
N VAL A 64 11.41 -3.11 -0.12
CA VAL A 64 11.10 -2.89 -1.52
C VAL A 64 9.96 -1.88 -1.66
N LEU A 65 9.82 -1.34 -2.86
CA LEU A 65 8.74 -0.44 -3.25
C LEU A 65 7.92 -1.11 -4.35
N LEU A 66 6.59 -1.14 -4.17
CA LEU A 66 5.66 -1.49 -5.23
C LEU A 66 5.24 -0.20 -5.93
N ILE A 67 5.49 -0.11 -7.24
CA ILE A 67 5.13 1.01 -8.09
C ILE A 67 4.08 0.54 -9.10
N PRO A 68 2.78 0.83 -8.88
CA PRO A 68 1.73 0.51 -9.85
C PRO A 68 1.92 1.32 -11.13
N ARG A 69 1.91 0.65 -12.28
CA ARG A 69 1.97 1.28 -13.62
C ARG A 69 3.01 2.40 -13.73
N ILE A 70 4.29 2.04 -13.60
CA ILE A 70 5.38 3.00 -13.37
C ILE A 70 5.50 4.10 -14.44
N GLN A 71 5.15 3.82 -15.70
CA GLN A 71 5.23 4.79 -16.79
C GLN A 71 4.01 5.71 -16.87
N ASP A 72 2.91 5.39 -16.17
CA ASP A 72 1.69 6.20 -16.15
C ASP A 72 1.83 7.43 -15.25
N CYS A 73 2.92 7.50 -14.47
CA CYS A 73 3.23 8.65 -13.64
C CYS A 73 2.08 9.03 -12.69
N LEU A 74 1.45 8.00 -12.10
CA LEU A 74 0.33 8.19 -11.18
C LEU A 74 0.79 9.02 -9.97
N SER A 75 0.05 10.06 -9.60
CA SER A 75 0.28 10.81 -8.35
C SER A 75 0.15 9.89 -7.13
N GLN A 76 0.72 10.26 -5.98
CA GLN A 76 0.60 9.53 -4.70
C GLN A 76 -0.84 9.62 -4.15
N ARG A 77 -1.74 8.88 -4.82
CA ARG A 77 -3.19 8.84 -4.63
C ARG A 77 -3.63 7.40 -4.86
N VAL A 78 -4.33 6.84 -3.91
CA VAL A 78 -4.88 5.48 -4.02
C VAL A 78 -6.21 5.52 -4.78
N ASP A 79 -6.39 4.55 -5.65
CA ASP A 79 -7.66 4.17 -6.26
C ASP A 79 -7.97 2.69 -5.97
N LYS A 80 -9.09 2.19 -6.48
CA LYS A 80 -9.50 0.80 -6.22
C LYS A 80 -8.53 -0.22 -6.82
N GLU A 81 -8.03 0.05 -8.03
CA GLU A 81 -7.17 -0.87 -8.78
C GLU A 81 -5.79 -0.99 -8.13
N SER A 82 -5.17 0.14 -7.81
CA SER A 82 -3.86 0.19 -7.14
C SER A 82 -3.89 -0.39 -5.74
N PHE A 83 -4.98 -0.19 -4.99
CA PHE A 83 -5.13 -0.81 -3.67
C PHE A 83 -5.30 -2.32 -3.76
N LEU A 84 -6.12 -2.78 -4.71
CA LEU A 84 -6.32 -4.21 -4.96
C LEU A 84 -5.01 -4.89 -5.39
N LEU A 85 -4.23 -4.25 -6.25
CA LEU A 85 -2.89 -4.72 -6.63
C LEU A 85 -1.99 -4.90 -5.40
N ALA A 86 -1.94 -3.91 -4.50
CA ALA A 86 -1.15 -4.00 -3.27
C ALA A 86 -1.60 -5.16 -2.35
N MET A 87 -2.91 -5.39 -2.26
CA MET A 87 -3.48 -6.53 -1.52
C MET A 87 -3.09 -7.87 -2.16
N TYR A 88 -3.10 -7.98 -3.49
CA TYR A 88 -2.63 -9.18 -4.19
C TYR A 88 -1.14 -9.42 -3.99
N VAL A 89 -0.31 -8.38 -4.05
CA VAL A 89 1.13 -8.51 -3.74
C VAL A 89 1.35 -9.04 -2.32
N ALA A 90 0.57 -8.55 -1.34
CA ALA A 90 0.62 -9.09 0.03
C ALA A 90 0.18 -10.57 0.11
N ARG A 91 -0.85 -10.96 -0.64
CA ARG A 91 -1.35 -12.34 -0.70
C ARG A 91 -0.36 -13.29 -1.36
N GLU A 92 0.18 -12.92 -2.52
CA GLU A 92 1.09 -13.75 -3.32
C GLU A 92 2.46 -13.92 -2.69
N ALA A 93 2.88 -13.01 -1.81
CA ALA A 93 4.05 -13.22 -0.97
C ALA A 93 3.92 -14.45 -0.05
N ARG A 94 2.68 -14.94 0.19
CA ARG A 94 2.33 -16.12 1.01
C ARG A 94 3.07 -16.20 2.34
N ASN A 95 3.36 -15.03 2.91
CA ASN A 95 4.15 -14.90 4.12
C ASN A 95 3.51 -13.90 5.08
N PRO A 96 3.04 -14.34 6.27
CA PRO A 96 2.36 -13.47 7.22
C PRO A 96 3.31 -12.47 7.90
N PHE A 97 4.61 -12.45 7.56
CA PHE A 97 5.60 -11.47 8.00
C PHE A 97 5.93 -10.43 6.94
N PHE A 98 5.45 -10.63 5.70
CA PHE A 98 5.49 -9.61 4.69
C PHE A 98 4.41 -8.57 4.97
N ARG A 99 4.79 -7.30 5.01
CA ARG A 99 3.89 -6.17 5.15
C ARG A 99 3.95 -5.34 3.90
N VAL A 100 2.79 -4.84 3.49
CA VAL A 100 2.68 -3.79 2.49
C VAL A 100 2.04 -2.60 3.18
N GLY A 101 2.50 -1.39 2.94
CA GLY A 101 1.83 -0.22 3.46
C GLY A 101 1.97 0.98 2.57
N TYR A 102 1.12 1.95 2.87
CA TYR A 102 0.93 3.14 2.07
C TYR A 102 0.97 4.36 2.96
N ASN A 103 1.65 5.39 2.48
CA ASN A 103 1.68 6.70 3.09
C ASN A 103 1.02 7.66 2.10
N SER A 104 0.03 8.44 2.54
CA SER A 104 -0.48 9.54 1.73
C SER A 104 0.50 10.73 1.78
N LEU A 105 0.40 11.67 0.83
CA LEU A 105 1.03 12.99 1.04
C LEU A 105 0.44 13.64 2.29
N GLY A 106 1.28 14.32 3.07
CA GLY A 106 0.94 14.82 4.41
C GLY A 106 0.89 13.74 5.50
N GLY A 107 0.96 12.45 5.13
CA GLY A 107 1.02 11.29 6.00
C GLY A 107 2.33 10.52 5.81
N PHE A 108 3.46 11.24 5.79
CA PHE A 108 4.83 10.70 5.63
C PHE A 108 5.24 10.22 4.23
N ALA A 109 4.43 10.39 3.19
CA ALA A 109 4.97 10.23 1.83
C ALA A 109 5.84 11.43 1.44
N THR A 110 7.04 11.14 0.93
CA THR A 110 8.03 12.14 0.50
C THR A 110 8.08 12.30 -1.02
N ILE A 111 7.58 11.31 -1.77
CA ILE A 111 7.60 11.26 -3.24
C ILE A 111 6.15 11.31 -3.75
N ASN A 112 5.88 12.18 -4.72
CA ASN A 112 4.59 12.26 -5.41
C ASN A 112 4.59 11.43 -6.70
N HIS A 113 4.74 10.12 -6.54
CA HIS A 113 4.56 9.10 -7.57
C HIS A 113 4.06 7.87 -6.83
N LEU A 114 2.88 7.36 -7.20
CA LEU A 114 2.18 6.26 -6.51
C LEU A 114 3.12 5.11 -6.18
N HIS A 115 3.31 4.89 -4.89
CA HIS A 115 4.11 3.78 -4.38
C HIS A 115 3.56 3.27 -3.06
N PHE A 116 3.74 1.97 -2.87
CA PHE A 116 3.57 1.27 -1.61
C PHE A 116 4.95 0.82 -1.11
N GLN A 117 5.14 0.85 0.20
CA GLN A 117 6.29 0.24 0.84
C GLN A 117 5.98 -1.23 1.12
N ALA A 118 6.94 -2.11 0.94
CA ALA A 118 6.78 -3.50 1.36
C ALA A 118 8.08 -4.07 1.91
N TYR A 119 7.99 -4.90 2.94
CA TYR A 119 9.17 -5.43 3.62
C TYR A 119 8.81 -6.58 4.56
N TYR A 120 9.84 -7.29 5.02
CA TYR A 120 9.68 -8.39 5.96
C TYR A 120 9.94 -7.94 7.39
N LEU A 121 9.02 -8.31 8.28
CA LEU A 121 9.08 -8.05 9.71
C LEU A 121 9.11 -9.38 10.48
N LYS A 122 10.21 -9.67 11.17
CA LYS A 122 10.33 -10.94 11.93
C LYS A 122 9.21 -11.09 12.96
N VAL A 123 8.79 -12.33 13.24
CA VAL A 123 7.66 -12.71 14.13
C VAL A 123 7.61 -11.93 15.45
N GLN A 124 8.78 -11.69 16.06
CA GLN A 124 8.92 -11.04 17.36
C GLN A 124 8.70 -9.51 17.31
N LEU A 125 8.56 -8.94 16.10
CA LEU A 125 8.53 -7.51 15.83
C LEU A 125 7.18 -7.02 15.30
N GLN A 126 6.08 -7.72 15.56
CA GLN A 126 4.73 -7.19 15.28
C GLN A 126 4.59 -5.73 15.73
N TYR A 127 4.02 -4.89 14.87
CA TYR A 127 3.83 -3.47 15.14
C TYR A 127 2.92 -3.25 16.35
N PRO A 128 3.11 -2.15 17.10
CA PRO A 128 2.20 -1.82 18.21
C PRO A 128 0.73 -1.81 17.80
N VAL A 129 0.43 -1.33 16.59
CA VAL A 129 -0.93 -1.30 16.03
C VAL A 129 -1.54 -2.70 15.85
N GLU A 130 -0.72 -3.74 15.60
CA GLU A 130 -1.17 -5.12 15.44
C GLU A 130 -1.50 -5.79 16.80
N LYS A 131 -1.05 -5.19 17.90
CA LYS A 131 -1.29 -5.66 19.28
C LYS A 131 -2.26 -4.78 20.05
N ALA A 132 -2.68 -3.66 19.47
CA ALA A 132 -3.58 -2.72 20.10
C ALA A 132 -4.91 -3.41 20.45
N PRO A 133 -5.51 -3.09 21.62
CA PRO A 133 -6.86 -3.51 21.91
C PRO A 133 -7.84 -3.02 20.84
N MET A 134 -8.89 -3.80 20.60
CA MET A 134 -9.80 -3.58 19.48
C MET A 134 -11.24 -3.76 19.89
N GLU A 135 -12.12 -2.93 19.33
CA GLU A 135 -13.57 -3.05 19.50
C GLU A 135 -14.25 -3.02 18.13
N LYS A 136 -15.10 -4.02 17.86
CA LYS A 136 -15.83 -4.07 16.59
C LYS A 136 -16.90 -2.99 16.55
N LEU A 137 -16.84 -2.11 15.56
CA LEU A 137 -17.84 -1.07 15.34
C LEU A 137 -19.04 -1.60 14.57
N THR A 138 -18.78 -2.24 13.43
CA THR A 138 -19.85 -2.69 12.53
C THR A 138 -19.33 -3.72 11.51
N THR A 139 -20.23 -4.24 10.68
CA THR A 139 -19.91 -5.04 9.49
C THR A 139 -20.58 -4.38 8.29
N VAL A 140 -19.85 -4.23 7.19
CA VAL A 140 -20.31 -3.59 5.96
C VAL A 140 -20.00 -4.46 4.73
N GLY A 141 -20.65 -4.14 3.61
CA GLY A 141 -20.47 -4.87 2.35
C GLY A 141 -20.78 -6.36 2.51
N ASN A 142 -19.97 -7.19 1.87
CA ASN A 142 -20.11 -8.65 1.89
C ASN A 142 -19.43 -9.30 3.12
N GLY A 143 -19.57 -8.69 4.30
CA GLY A 143 -19.06 -9.25 5.56
C GLY A 143 -17.71 -8.69 6.03
N VAL A 144 -17.33 -7.49 5.59
CA VAL A 144 -16.11 -6.81 6.06
C VAL A 144 -16.39 -6.15 7.41
N SER A 145 -15.68 -6.55 8.45
CA SER A 145 -15.77 -5.95 9.78
C SER A 145 -14.94 -4.66 9.82
N ILE A 146 -15.52 -3.59 10.36
CA ILE A 146 -14.81 -2.36 10.71
C ILE A 146 -14.64 -2.36 12.22
N ILE A 147 -13.40 -2.23 12.65
CA ILE A 147 -12.98 -2.37 14.04
C ILE A 147 -12.22 -1.10 14.40
N GLN A 148 -12.47 -0.51 15.55
CA GLN A 148 -11.69 0.61 16.06
C GLN A 148 -10.58 0.12 16.99
N LEU A 149 -9.45 0.80 16.96
CA LEU A 149 -8.43 0.66 18.01
C LEU A 149 -8.91 1.40 19.26
N VAL A 150 -8.81 0.72 20.40
CA VAL A 150 -9.10 1.29 21.73
C VAL A 150 -7.84 1.27 22.57
N ASP A 151 -7.70 2.24 23.49
CA ASP A 151 -6.51 2.43 24.32
C ASP A 151 -5.19 2.51 23.51
N TYR A 152 -5.27 3.01 22.27
CA TYR A 152 -4.12 3.24 21.40
C TYR A 152 -3.83 4.76 21.29
N PRO A 153 -2.55 5.21 21.23
CA PRO A 153 -2.21 6.64 21.27
C PRO A 153 -2.76 7.48 20.12
N VAL A 154 -3.19 6.83 19.02
CA VAL A 154 -3.77 7.49 17.85
C VAL A 154 -5.06 6.79 17.45
N SER A 155 -5.98 7.53 16.82
CA SER A 155 -7.15 6.93 16.19
C SER A 155 -6.72 5.96 15.09
N GLY A 156 -7.37 4.81 15.01
CA GLY A 156 -7.08 3.83 13.99
C GLY A 156 -8.25 2.89 13.78
N PHE A 157 -8.35 2.40 12.55
CA PHE A 157 -9.35 1.42 12.15
C PHE A 157 -8.65 0.18 11.62
N VAL A 158 -9.22 -0.98 11.93
CA VAL A 158 -8.82 -2.27 11.37
C VAL A 158 -10.00 -2.82 10.57
N PHE A 159 -9.68 -3.36 9.40
CA PHE A 159 -10.60 -3.97 8.47
C PHE A 159 -10.18 -5.41 8.23
N GLU A 160 -11.13 -6.33 8.37
CA GLU A 160 -10.91 -7.76 8.15
C GLU A 160 -12.21 -8.47 7.78
N GLY A 161 -12.12 -9.65 7.17
CA GLY A 161 -13.28 -10.41 6.67
C GLY A 161 -13.60 -10.08 5.21
N GLY A 162 -14.87 -10.21 4.84
CA GLY A 162 -15.32 -10.30 3.44
C GLY A 162 -15.36 -11.74 2.93
N ALA A 163 -16.10 -11.99 1.85
CA ALA A 163 -16.17 -13.31 1.22
C ALA A 163 -14.93 -13.58 0.35
N CYS A 164 -14.35 -12.53 -0.21
CA CYS A 164 -13.08 -12.56 -0.94
C CYS A 164 -12.19 -11.34 -0.63
N LEU A 165 -10.97 -11.32 -1.17
CA LEU A 165 -9.98 -10.26 -0.92
C LEU A 165 -10.45 -8.92 -1.52
N GLU A 166 -11.19 -8.99 -2.63
CA GLU A 166 -11.76 -7.89 -3.37
C GLU A 166 -12.82 -7.16 -2.55
N ASP A 167 -13.60 -7.86 -1.72
CA ASP A 167 -14.56 -7.24 -0.80
C ASP A 167 -13.86 -6.34 0.22
N LEU A 168 -12.80 -6.87 0.85
CA LEU A 168 -11.98 -6.13 1.80
C LEU A 168 -11.30 -4.94 1.11
N SER A 169 -10.72 -5.16 -0.06
CA SER A 169 -10.07 -4.13 -0.87
C SER A 169 -11.03 -3.01 -1.27
N ASP A 170 -12.26 -3.32 -1.71
CA ASP A 170 -13.25 -2.33 -2.13
C ASP A 170 -13.70 -1.46 -0.94
N VAL A 171 -13.92 -2.05 0.24
CA VAL A 171 -14.27 -1.27 1.43
C VAL A 171 -13.12 -0.35 1.85
N VAL A 172 -11.89 -0.87 1.94
CA VAL A 172 -10.75 -0.08 2.42
C VAL A 172 -10.36 1.01 1.41
N SER A 173 -10.35 0.70 0.11
CA SER A 173 -10.04 1.69 -0.93
C SER A 173 -11.06 2.84 -0.95
N LYS A 174 -12.36 2.56 -0.73
CA LYS A 174 -13.38 3.62 -0.57
C LYS A 174 -13.07 4.54 0.62
N VAL A 175 -12.62 4.00 1.75
CA VAL A 175 -12.22 4.80 2.91
C VAL A 175 -10.97 5.63 2.57
N CYS A 176 -9.96 5.04 1.92
CA CYS A 176 -8.76 5.76 1.48
C CYS A 176 -9.11 6.93 0.54
N ILE A 177 -9.99 6.68 -0.45
CA ILE A 177 -10.47 7.69 -1.39
C ILE A 177 -11.22 8.81 -0.66
N PHE A 178 -12.09 8.47 0.28
CA PHE A 178 -12.78 9.46 1.10
C PHE A 178 -11.79 10.33 1.90
N MET A 179 -10.77 9.73 2.51
CA MET A 179 -9.76 10.45 3.29
C MET A 179 -8.96 11.44 2.43
N GLN A 180 -8.43 10.99 1.28
CA GLN A 180 -7.66 11.85 0.39
C GLN A 180 -8.50 13.00 -0.22
N GLU A 181 -9.77 12.74 -0.57
CA GLU A 181 -10.68 13.76 -1.13
C GLU A 181 -11.07 14.81 -0.10
N ASN A 182 -11.06 14.46 1.19
CA ASN A 182 -11.31 15.37 2.30
C ASN A 182 -10.01 15.99 2.87
N ASN A 183 -8.90 15.89 2.14
CA ASN A 183 -7.59 16.40 2.54
C ASN A 183 -7.16 15.91 3.95
N ARG A 184 -7.49 14.66 4.28
CA ARG A 184 -7.08 13.98 5.51
C ARG A 184 -5.92 13.06 5.20
N PRO A 185 -4.69 13.35 5.68
CA PRO A 185 -3.59 12.43 5.48
C PRO A 185 -3.78 11.15 6.30
N PHE A 186 -3.26 10.05 5.81
CA PHE A 186 -3.41 8.73 6.45
C PHE A 186 -2.27 7.79 6.06
N ASN A 187 -2.15 6.73 6.84
CA ASN A 187 -1.30 5.59 6.53
C ASN A 187 -2.14 4.31 6.49
N VAL A 188 -1.69 3.34 5.71
CA VAL A 188 -2.30 2.01 5.63
C VAL A 188 -1.24 0.93 5.85
N LEU A 189 -1.61 -0.11 6.58
CA LEU A 189 -0.85 -1.34 6.77
C LEU A 189 -1.66 -2.54 6.31
N ILE A 190 -1.20 -3.25 5.30
CA ILE A 190 -1.71 -4.54 4.88
C ILE A 190 -0.84 -5.61 5.53
N SER A 191 -1.49 -6.51 6.28
CA SER A 191 -0.86 -7.53 7.10
C SER A 191 -1.52 -8.89 6.89
N GLU A 192 -0.92 -9.93 7.49
CA GLU A 192 -1.46 -11.30 7.47
C GLU A 192 -1.77 -11.82 6.05
N SER A 193 -0.87 -11.55 5.11
CA SER A 193 -1.03 -11.91 3.70
C SER A 193 -2.30 -11.34 3.05
N GLY A 194 -2.65 -10.09 3.38
CA GLY A 194 -3.81 -9.39 2.81
C GLY A 194 -5.13 -9.66 3.52
N LYS A 195 -5.13 -10.35 4.66
CA LYS A 195 -6.37 -10.66 5.42
C LYS A 195 -6.81 -9.55 6.36
N ARG A 196 -5.87 -8.68 6.74
CA ARG A 196 -6.11 -7.60 7.70
C ARG A 196 -5.46 -6.32 7.21
N VAL A 197 -6.23 -5.23 7.27
CA VAL A 197 -5.75 -3.89 6.92
C VAL A 197 -5.96 -2.92 8.08
N SER A 198 -4.92 -2.23 8.52
CA SER A 198 -5.00 -1.12 9.47
C SER A 198 -4.91 0.21 8.74
N LEU A 199 -5.76 1.18 9.09
CA LEU A 199 -5.73 2.54 8.56
C LEU A 199 -5.61 3.52 9.74
N LEU A 200 -4.59 4.37 9.71
CA LEU A 200 -4.35 5.40 10.72
C LEU A 200 -4.50 6.80 10.10
N PRO A 201 -5.56 7.55 10.43
CA PRO A 201 -5.63 8.98 10.14
C PRO A 201 -4.48 9.75 10.81
N GLN A 202 -3.92 10.73 10.10
CA GLN A 202 -2.80 11.54 10.58
C GLN A 202 -3.25 12.99 10.86
N SER A 203 -2.78 13.54 11.97
CA SER A 203 -3.05 14.93 12.37
C SER A 203 -1.77 15.60 12.85
N GLY A 204 -1.04 16.23 11.93
CA GLY A 204 -0.01 17.25 12.20
C GLY A 204 1.28 16.83 12.94
N SER A 205 1.28 15.72 13.69
CA SER A 205 2.40 15.29 14.52
C SER A 205 2.20 13.87 15.09
N SER A 206 1.78 12.91 14.26
CA SER A 206 1.60 11.52 14.72
C SER A 206 2.67 10.59 14.14
N VAL A 207 2.93 9.49 14.83
CA VAL A 207 3.94 8.48 14.50
C VAL A 207 3.53 7.77 13.19
N ALA A 208 4.46 7.56 12.27
CA ALA A 208 4.19 6.71 11.09
C ALA A 208 3.84 5.30 11.57
N ILE A 209 3.02 4.54 10.83
CA ILE A 209 2.62 3.15 11.19
C ILE A 209 3.83 2.27 11.56
N TRP A 210 4.98 2.60 10.99
CA TRP A 210 6.22 1.85 11.05
C TRP A 210 7.19 2.30 12.16
N CYS A 211 6.83 3.32 12.95
CA CYS A 211 7.63 3.89 14.03
C CYS A 211 7.07 3.54 15.42
#